data_AF-A0A061R0Z0-F1
#
_entry.id   AF-A0A061R0Z0-F1
#
_cell.length_a   1.000
_cell.length_b   1.000
_cell.length_c   1.000
_cell.angle_alpha   90.00
_cell.angle_beta   90.00
_cell.angle_gamma   90.00
#
_symmetry.space_group_name_H-M   'P 1'
#
loop_
_entity.id
_entity.type
_entity.pdbx_description
1 polymer ?
#
loop_
_entity_poly.entity_id
_entity_poly.type
_entity_poly.pdbx_seq_one_letter_code
_entity_poly.pdbx_strand_id
1 'polypeptide(L)'
;MSKWRRMIGVTNTEFKNLLENDCVTLTRRVRKGIPDPLRGIIWQLLSGGRDLLLQNDGVYEALVLYESSNAELEIVRDLSRTYPSHVYYEQRQGPGQRSLYNVLKAYSVYNRQVGYVQGIEGLYSMGLPLLQQYMDLMQALLQEEAPRLAAHLEEQGVLPSMYCSQWFITVFAYNLPLDHLLRCWDIFLLEGMAVVFCIGLVLLKTAEEALLGKQFE
;
A
#
# COMPACT_ATOMS: atom_id res chain seq x y z
N MET A 1 -14.04 6.80 19.13
CA MET A 1 -13.56 8.18 18.90
C MET A 1 -12.77 8.79 20.07
N SER A 2 -13.31 8.86 21.30
CA SER A 2 -12.64 9.54 22.44
C SER A 2 -11.23 9.00 22.79
N LYS A 3 -11.03 7.68 22.71
CA LYS A 3 -9.72 7.04 22.97
C LYS A 3 -8.66 7.42 21.94
N TRP A 4 -9.01 7.45 20.65
CA TRP A 4 -8.10 7.86 19.57
C TRP A 4 -7.70 9.32 19.68
N ARG A 5 -8.65 10.22 19.97
CA ARG A 5 -8.34 11.65 20.19
C ARG A 5 -7.37 11.85 21.35
N ARG A 6 -7.51 11.08 22.43
CA ARG A 6 -6.57 11.11 23.56
C ARG A 6 -5.17 10.61 23.17
N MET A 7 -5.08 9.59 22.31
CA MET A 7 -3.80 9.04 21.85
C MET A 7 -3.06 9.97 20.89
N ILE A 8 -3.78 10.69 20.03
CA ILE A 8 -3.19 11.69 19.12
C ILE A 8 -2.61 12.87 19.92
N GLY A 9 -3.27 13.24 21.02
CA GLY A 9 -2.86 14.38 21.82
C GLY A 9 -3.11 15.71 21.12
N VAL A 10 -2.50 16.78 21.61
CA VAL A 10 -2.65 18.13 21.03
C VAL A 10 -1.47 18.46 20.11
N THR A 11 -0.27 17.97 20.42
CA THR A 11 0.97 18.35 19.72
C THR A 11 1.59 17.21 18.91
N ASN A 12 0.88 16.08 18.73
CA ASN A 12 1.37 14.82 18.14
C ASN A 12 2.54 14.15 18.90
N THR A 13 3.13 14.84 19.88
CA THR A 13 4.22 14.33 20.73
C THR A 13 3.77 13.12 21.52
N GLU A 14 2.52 13.12 21.99
CA GLU A 14 1.93 11.99 22.70
C GLU A 14 1.82 10.74 21.81
N PHE A 15 1.53 10.92 20.53
CA PHE A 15 1.46 9.82 19.57
C PHE A 15 2.86 9.25 19.25
N LYS A 16 3.89 10.12 19.13
CA LYS A 16 5.27 9.66 18.97
C LYS A 16 5.76 8.89 20.18
N ASN A 17 5.51 9.41 21.38
CA ASN A 17 5.83 8.70 22.61
C ASN A 17 5.13 7.35 22.68
N LEU A 18 3.90 7.24 22.19
CA LEU A 18 3.18 5.98 22.12
C LEU A 18 3.80 5.01 21.10
N LEU A 19 4.19 5.50 19.91
CA LEU A 19 4.91 4.71 18.90
C LEU A 19 6.20 4.11 19.46
N GLU A 20 6.97 4.90 20.21
CA GLU A 20 8.28 4.52 20.74
C GLU A 20 8.18 3.67 22.00
N ASN A 21 7.22 3.95 22.90
CA ASN A 21 7.23 3.42 24.27
C ASN A 21 6.04 2.50 24.60
N ASP A 22 4.97 2.48 23.81
CA ASP A 22 3.79 1.61 24.03
C ASP A 22 3.23 1.08 22.70
N CYS A 23 4.13 0.45 21.94
CA CYS A 23 3.81 -0.15 20.65
C CYS A 23 2.70 -1.21 20.78
N VAL A 24 2.64 -1.95 21.90
CA VAL A 24 1.61 -2.99 22.14
C VAL A 24 0.21 -2.41 22.16
N THR A 25 -0.01 -1.31 22.89
CA THR A 25 -1.32 -0.67 22.94
C THR A 25 -1.70 -0.09 21.59
N LEU A 26 -0.75 0.52 20.88
CA LEU A 26 -0.97 1.07 19.54
C LEU A 26 -1.34 -0.02 18.53
N THR A 27 -0.56 -1.10 18.46
CA THR A 27 -0.82 -2.26 17.59
C THR A 27 -2.21 -2.83 17.83
N ARG A 28 -2.59 -3.05 19.09
CA ARG A 28 -3.93 -3.54 19.42
C ARG A 28 -5.04 -2.59 18.98
N ARG A 29 -4.79 -1.27 18.99
CA ARG A 29 -5.77 -0.26 18.57
C ARG A 29 -5.90 -0.20 17.06
N VAL A 30 -4.79 -0.18 16.35
CA VAL A 30 -4.73 -0.20 14.88
C VAL A 30 -5.40 -1.46 14.33
N ARG A 31 -5.09 -2.64 14.89
CA ARG A 31 -5.74 -3.91 14.52
C ARG A 31 -7.25 -3.92 14.75
N LYS A 32 -7.75 -3.25 15.79
CA LYS A 32 -9.20 -3.05 16.02
C LYS A 32 -9.83 -2.04 15.08
N GLY A 33 -9.06 -1.03 14.71
CA GLY A 33 -9.33 -0.16 13.60
C GLY A 33 -9.32 1.32 13.87
N ILE A 34 -8.85 2.03 12.85
CA ILE A 34 -8.82 3.48 12.82
C ILE A 34 -10.17 3.97 12.26
N PRO A 35 -10.88 4.84 13.01
CA PRO A 35 -12.08 5.48 12.51
C PRO A 35 -11.78 6.31 11.26
N ASP A 36 -12.64 6.23 10.26
CA ASP A 36 -12.47 6.87 8.95
C ASP A 36 -12.06 8.35 9.03
N PRO A 37 -12.68 9.21 9.85
CA PRO A 37 -12.31 10.62 9.92
C PRO A 37 -10.91 10.89 10.48
N LEU A 38 -10.28 9.88 11.11
CA LEU A 38 -8.97 10.01 11.75
C LEU A 38 -7.84 9.38 10.92
N ARG A 39 -8.15 8.59 9.87
CA ARG A 39 -7.14 7.93 9.04
C ARG A 39 -6.15 8.92 8.44
N GLY A 40 -6.63 10.04 7.89
CA GLY A 40 -5.75 11.04 7.29
C GLY A 40 -4.65 11.56 8.22
N ILE A 41 -4.96 11.76 9.51
CA ILE A 41 -3.97 12.21 10.50
C ILE A 41 -3.13 11.02 10.99
N ILE A 42 -3.77 9.91 11.38
CA ILE A 42 -3.05 8.77 11.97
C ILE A 42 -2.10 8.14 10.96
N TRP A 43 -2.49 8.01 9.70
CA TRP A 43 -1.61 7.46 8.66
C TRP A 43 -0.37 8.32 8.44
N GLN A 44 -0.49 9.66 8.48
CA GLN A 44 0.68 10.55 8.41
C GLN A 44 1.60 10.41 9.62
N LEU A 45 1.04 10.10 10.80
CA LEU A 45 1.82 9.86 12.01
C LEU A 45 2.51 8.49 11.98
N LEU A 46 1.80 7.44 11.57
CA LEU A 46 2.35 6.08 11.45
C LEU A 46 3.48 6.01 10.42
N SER A 47 3.33 6.69 9.27
CA SER A 47 4.34 6.69 8.22
C SER A 47 5.53 7.62 8.47
N GLY A 48 5.46 8.47 9.51
CA GLY A 48 6.41 9.57 9.71
C GLY A 48 6.23 10.74 8.71
N GLY A 49 5.27 10.66 7.78
CA GLY A 49 5.03 11.67 6.77
C GLY A 49 4.70 13.06 7.35
N ARG A 50 4.12 13.12 8.56
CA ARG A 50 3.86 14.40 9.24
C ARG A 50 5.13 15.18 9.56
N ASP A 51 6.17 14.48 10.03
CA ASP A 51 7.44 15.11 10.38
C ASP A 51 8.20 15.54 9.13
N LEU A 52 8.22 14.67 8.12
CA LEU A 52 8.84 14.98 6.83
C LEU A 52 8.19 16.20 6.17
N LEU A 53 6.87 16.33 6.24
CA LEU A 53 6.16 17.50 5.74
C LEU A 53 6.60 18.80 6.45
N LEU A 54 6.77 18.75 7.77
CA LEU A 54 7.22 19.92 8.55
C LEU A 54 8.69 20.27 8.32
N GLN A 55 9.54 19.27 8.06
CA GLN A 55 10.97 19.46 7.80
C GLN A 55 11.27 19.93 6.37
N ASN A 56 10.35 19.71 5.43
CA ASN A 56 10.53 19.99 4.01
C ASN A 56 9.46 20.97 3.49
N ASP A 57 9.26 22.07 4.23
CA ASP A 57 8.26 23.08 3.88
C ASP A 57 8.52 23.69 2.49
N GLY A 58 7.47 23.80 1.68
CA GLY A 58 7.53 24.33 0.31
C GLY A 58 8.14 23.41 -0.75
N VAL A 59 8.69 22.25 -0.38
CA VAL A 59 9.34 21.32 -1.34
C VAL A 59 8.33 20.75 -2.32
N TYR A 60 7.15 20.33 -1.83
CA TYR A 60 6.10 19.78 -2.69
C TYR A 60 5.61 20.80 -3.70
N GLU A 61 5.33 22.02 -3.25
CA GLU A 61 4.89 23.14 -4.08
C GLU A 61 5.93 23.46 -5.15
N ALA A 62 7.21 23.47 -4.77
CA ALA A 62 8.30 23.74 -5.72
C ALA A 62 8.38 22.67 -6.82
N LEU A 63 8.29 21.39 -6.46
CA LEU A 63 8.32 20.26 -7.40
C LEU A 63 7.11 20.26 -8.34
N VAL A 64 5.92 20.63 -7.86
CA VAL A 64 4.71 20.68 -8.69
C VAL A 64 4.74 21.86 -9.65
N LEU A 65 5.18 23.04 -9.19
CA LEU A 65 5.04 24.30 -9.93
C LEU A 65 6.21 24.61 -10.86
N TYR A 66 7.44 24.28 -10.48
CA TYR A 66 8.64 24.75 -11.18
C TYR A 66 9.39 23.67 -11.94
N GLU A 67 9.06 22.40 -11.71
CA GLU A 67 9.73 21.28 -12.36
C GLU A 67 8.83 20.57 -13.37
N SER A 68 9.45 19.97 -14.39
CA SER A 68 8.80 19.16 -15.43
C SER A 68 9.16 17.69 -15.28
N SER A 69 8.19 16.78 -15.50
CA SER A 69 8.45 15.34 -15.45
C SER A 69 8.39 14.70 -16.84
N ASN A 70 9.34 13.81 -17.13
CA ASN A 70 9.31 13.00 -18.35
C ASN A 70 8.19 11.94 -18.33
N ALA A 71 7.59 11.68 -17.17
CA ALA A 71 6.54 10.66 -16.99
C ALA A 71 5.11 11.24 -17.11
N GLU A 72 4.93 12.53 -17.41
CA GLU A 72 3.62 13.17 -17.38
C GLU A 72 2.57 12.51 -18.28
N LEU A 73 2.96 12.08 -19.49
CA LEU A 73 2.06 11.38 -20.40
C LEU A 73 1.62 10.01 -19.84
N GLU A 74 2.53 9.30 -19.18
CA GLU A 74 2.24 8.00 -18.55
C GLU A 74 1.31 8.17 -17.35
N ILE A 75 1.58 9.18 -16.52
CA ILE A 75 0.73 9.55 -15.39
C ILE A 75 -0.69 9.85 -15.86
N VAL A 76 -0.87 10.69 -16.90
CA VAL A 76 -2.20 11.03 -17.43
C VAL A 76 -2.95 9.80 -17.93
N ARG A 77 -2.27 8.89 -18.62
CA ARG A 77 -2.86 7.63 -19.07
C ARG A 77 -3.33 6.78 -17.90
N ASP A 78 -2.55 6.68 -16.83
CA ASP A 78 -2.90 5.89 -15.64
C ASP A 78 -4.02 6.50 -14.79
N LEU A 79 -4.11 7.83 -14.73
CA LEU A 79 -5.21 8.52 -14.05
C LEU A 79 -6.56 8.17 -14.65
N SER A 80 -6.64 8.02 -15.98
CA SER A 80 -7.91 7.72 -16.67
C SER A 80 -8.51 6.36 -16.31
N ARG A 81 -7.70 5.45 -15.76
CA ARG A 81 -8.07 4.08 -15.37
C ARG A 81 -8.03 3.84 -13.86
N THR A 82 -7.65 4.83 -13.06
CA THR A 82 -7.52 4.71 -11.59
C THR A 82 -8.84 5.10 -10.91
N TYR A 83 -9.53 4.11 -10.31
CA TYR A 83 -10.82 4.26 -9.64
C TYR A 83 -11.90 5.04 -10.45
N PRO A 84 -12.20 4.65 -11.70
CA PRO A 84 -13.04 5.43 -12.61
C PRO A 84 -14.49 5.61 -12.14
N SER A 85 -14.98 4.72 -11.27
CA SER A 85 -16.33 4.75 -10.71
C SER A 85 -16.42 5.39 -9.32
N HIS A 86 -15.30 5.88 -8.77
CA HIS A 86 -15.30 6.50 -7.45
C HIS A 86 -15.70 7.97 -7.56
N VAL A 87 -16.65 8.43 -6.74
CA VAL A 87 -17.24 9.78 -6.78
C VAL A 87 -16.21 10.93 -6.83
N TYR A 88 -15.05 10.74 -6.20
CA TYR A 88 -13.99 11.75 -6.19
C TYR A 88 -13.10 11.76 -7.46
N TYR A 89 -13.02 10.62 -8.17
CA TYR A 89 -12.13 10.41 -9.32
C TYR A 89 -12.88 10.27 -10.66
N GLU A 90 -14.21 10.10 -10.63
CA GLU A 90 -15.04 9.89 -11.83
C GLU A 90 -15.00 11.09 -12.79
N GLN A 91 -14.87 12.31 -12.27
CA GLN A 91 -14.80 13.50 -13.09
C GLN A 91 -13.43 13.60 -13.77
N ARG A 92 -13.41 13.48 -15.10
CA ARG A 92 -12.21 13.72 -15.93
C ARG A 92 -11.65 15.12 -15.66
N GLN A 93 -10.36 15.17 -15.34
CA GLN A 93 -9.65 16.39 -14.94
C GLN A 93 -10.33 17.14 -13.78
N GLY A 94 -11.13 16.45 -12.96
CA GLY A 94 -11.73 16.98 -11.74
C GLY A 94 -10.70 17.12 -10.61
N PRO A 95 -11.14 17.61 -9.43
CA PRO A 95 -10.25 17.87 -8.30
C PRO A 95 -9.46 16.63 -7.85
N GLY A 96 -10.09 15.45 -7.83
CA GLY A 96 -9.40 14.20 -7.44
C GLY A 96 -8.31 13.77 -8.41
N GLN A 97 -8.59 13.81 -9.72
CA GLN A 97 -7.58 13.48 -10.73
C GLN A 97 -6.43 14.50 -10.74
N ARG A 98 -6.70 15.80 -10.57
CA ARG A 98 -5.66 16.85 -10.48
C ARG A 98 -4.79 16.68 -9.23
N SER A 99 -5.42 16.41 -8.08
CA SER A 99 -4.69 16.16 -6.84
C SER A 99 -3.78 14.95 -6.97
N LEU A 100 -4.27 13.85 -7.57
CA LEU A 100 -3.46 12.67 -7.81
C LEU A 100 -2.34 12.96 -8.80
N TYR A 101 -2.63 13.59 -9.94
CA TYR A 101 -1.61 14.04 -10.90
C TYR A 101 -0.46 14.80 -10.22
N ASN A 102 -0.76 15.79 -9.37
CA ASN A 102 0.28 16.59 -8.72
C ASN A 102 1.18 15.75 -7.81
N VAL A 103 0.62 14.80 -7.05
CA VAL A 103 1.41 13.90 -6.20
C VAL A 103 2.33 13.01 -7.03
N LEU A 104 1.79 12.39 -8.09
CA LEU A 104 2.55 11.51 -8.97
C LEU A 104 3.65 12.27 -9.73
N LYS A 105 3.34 13.47 -10.21
CA LYS A 105 4.29 14.39 -10.84
C LYS A 105 5.41 14.75 -9.85
N ALA A 106 5.07 15.29 -8.69
CA ALA A 106 6.06 15.72 -7.69
C ALA A 106 7.01 14.58 -7.32
N TYR A 107 6.46 13.38 -7.10
CA TYR A 107 7.26 12.20 -6.79
C TYR A 107 8.21 11.80 -7.93
N SER A 108 7.72 11.79 -9.18
CA SER A 108 8.55 11.46 -10.34
C SER A 108 9.72 12.42 -10.58
N VAL A 109 9.57 13.69 -10.15
CA VAL A 109 10.65 14.69 -10.16
C VAL A 109 11.58 14.50 -8.98
N TYR A 110 11.04 14.26 -7.77
CA TYR A 110 11.82 14.08 -6.55
C TYR A 110 12.80 12.91 -6.66
N ASN A 111 12.36 11.78 -7.23
CA ASN A 111 13.19 10.59 -7.39
C ASN A 111 13.48 10.27 -8.87
N ARG A 112 14.34 11.09 -9.50
CA ARG A 112 14.65 10.98 -10.94
C ARG A 112 15.31 9.67 -11.36
N GLN A 113 16.01 8.98 -10.45
CA GLN A 113 16.64 7.67 -10.75
C GLN A 113 15.61 6.53 -10.85
N VAL A 114 14.45 6.68 -10.21
CA VAL A 114 13.37 5.68 -10.18
C VAL A 114 12.19 6.10 -11.07
N GLY A 115 12.00 7.40 -11.33
CA GLY A 115 10.87 7.91 -12.09
C GLY A 115 9.53 7.75 -11.36
N TYR A 116 8.44 7.55 -12.10
CA TYR A 116 7.08 7.34 -11.58
C TYR A 116 6.84 5.87 -11.18
N VAL A 117 7.54 5.36 -10.15
CA VAL A 117 7.20 4.07 -9.53
C VAL A 117 7.48 4.12 -8.01
N GLN A 118 6.47 3.78 -7.20
CA GLN A 118 6.29 4.21 -5.80
C GLN A 118 6.61 3.13 -4.75
N GLY A 119 7.37 3.48 -3.70
CA GLY A 119 7.17 3.03 -2.30
C GLY A 119 7.65 1.63 -1.89
N ILE A 120 8.63 1.57 -0.98
CA ILE A 120 9.44 0.42 -0.50
C ILE A 120 10.79 0.40 -1.23
N GLU A 121 11.81 0.92 -0.55
CA GLU A 121 13.18 0.99 -1.04
C GLU A 121 13.64 -0.39 -1.54
N GLY A 122 14.10 -0.46 -2.80
CA GLY A 122 14.56 -1.70 -3.43
C GLY A 122 13.50 -2.55 -4.14
N LEU A 123 12.20 -2.38 -3.85
CA LEU A 123 11.12 -3.17 -4.49
C LEU A 123 11.07 -2.95 -6.00
N TYR A 124 11.34 -1.73 -6.43
CA TYR A 124 11.26 -1.28 -7.83
C TYR A 124 12.62 -1.01 -8.46
N SER A 125 13.69 -1.59 -7.89
CA SER A 125 14.99 -1.56 -8.55
C SER A 125 14.90 -2.30 -9.91
N MET A 126 15.80 -1.96 -10.85
CA MET A 126 15.83 -2.57 -12.18
C MET A 126 15.83 -4.11 -12.05
N GLY A 127 14.85 -4.77 -12.69
CA GLY A 127 14.66 -6.22 -12.61
C GLY A 127 13.79 -6.71 -11.44
N LEU A 128 13.26 -5.82 -10.60
CA LEU A 128 12.39 -6.11 -9.45
C LEU A 128 12.91 -7.25 -8.52
N PRO A 129 14.21 -7.29 -8.17
CA PRO A 129 14.80 -8.42 -7.44
C PRO A 129 14.15 -8.65 -6.06
N LEU A 130 13.74 -7.58 -5.38
CA LEU A 130 13.06 -7.70 -4.08
C LEU A 130 11.62 -8.22 -4.25
N LEU A 131 10.93 -7.87 -5.34
CA LEU A 131 9.62 -8.45 -5.64
C LEU A 131 9.76 -9.96 -5.88
N GLN A 132 10.80 -10.37 -6.60
CA GLN A 132 11.07 -11.80 -6.80
C GLN A 132 11.29 -12.51 -5.45
N GLN A 133 12.10 -11.93 -4.56
CA GLN A 133 12.29 -12.47 -3.20
C GLN A 133 10.98 -12.55 -2.42
N TYR A 134 10.09 -11.56 -2.54
CA TYR A 134 8.78 -11.61 -1.89
C TYR A 134 7.88 -12.70 -2.47
N MET A 135 7.90 -12.91 -3.78
CA MET A 135 7.15 -14.00 -4.40
C MET A 135 7.68 -15.38 -3.98
N ASP A 136 9.01 -15.55 -3.92
CA ASP A 136 9.65 -16.78 -3.47
C ASP A 136 9.32 -17.07 -1.99
N LEU A 137 9.35 -16.04 -1.14
CA LEU A 137 8.96 -16.15 0.26
C LEU A 137 7.47 -16.50 0.43
N MET A 138 6.60 -15.92 -0.40
CA MET A 138 5.17 -16.26 -0.40
C MET A 138 4.96 -17.73 -0.78
N GLN A 139 5.68 -18.24 -1.78
CA GLN A 139 5.61 -19.65 -2.16
C GLN A 139 6.06 -20.56 -1.02
N ALA A 140 7.19 -20.25 -0.36
CA ALA A 140 7.67 -21.02 0.77
C ALA A 140 6.66 -21.02 1.94
N LEU A 141 6.08 -19.87 2.27
CA LEU A 141 5.02 -19.77 3.29
C LEU A 141 3.79 -20.60 2.91
N LEU A 142 3.38 -20.59 1.64
CA LEU A 142 2.24 -21.39 1.18
C LEU A 142 2.51 -22.89 1.27
N GLN A 143 3.73 -23.33 0.92
CA GLN A 143 4.15 -24.72 1.07
C GLN A 143 4.11 -25.19 2.53
N GLU A 144 4.49 -24.33 3.47
CA GLU A 144 4.46 -24.63 4.90
C GLU A 144 3.01 -24.65 5.45
N GLU A 145 2.20 -23.67 5.08
CA GLU A 145 0.90 -23.39 5.72
C GLU A 145 -0.31 -24.02 5.03
N ALA A 146 -0.18 -24.38 3.74
CA ALA A 146 -1.20 -25.03 2.92
C ALA A 146 -0.56 -25.90 1.82
N PRO A 147 0.17 -26.98 2.18
CA PRO A 147 0.96 -27.78 1.24
C PRO A 147 0.14 -28.41 0.11
N ARG A 148 -1.14 -28.74 0.36
CA ARG A 148 -2.05 -29.30 -0.66
C ARG A 148 -2.32 -28.28 -1.76
N LEU A 149 -2.63 -27.04 -1.39
CA LEU A 149 -2.85 -25.95 -2.33
C LEU A 149 -1.55 -25.61 -3.08
N ALA A 150 -0.42 -25.54 -2.38
CA ALA A 150 0.87 -25.26 -3.00
C ALA A 150 1.22 -26.29 -4.10
N ALA A 151 1.10 -27.58 -3.78
CA ALA A 151 1.36 -28.65 -4.73
C ALA A 151 0.41 -28.59 -5.93
N HIS A 152 -0.88 -28.33 -5.70
CA HIS A 152 -1.85 -28.18 -6.78
C HIS A 152 -1.50 -27.01 -7.72
N LEU A 153 -1.16 -25.84 -7.18
CA LEU A 153 -0.76 -24.69 -7.99
C LEU A 153 0.52 -24.99 -8.79
N GLU A 154 1.49 -25.69 -8.21
CA GLU A 154 2.71 -26.13 -8.91
C GLU A 154 2.42 -27.14 -10.03
N GLU A 155 1.57 -28.14 -9.78
CA GLU A 155 1.13 -29.12 -10.79
C GLU A 155 0.39 -28.45 -11.95
N GLN A 156 -0.39 -27.41 -11.66
CA GLN A 156 -1.08 -26.59 -12.65
C GLN A 156 -0.16 -25.56 -13.34
N GLY A 157 1.12 -25.46 -12.97
CA GLY A 157 2.06 -24.51 -13.55
C GLY A 157 1.78 -23.04 -13.18
N VAL A 158 1.04 -22.79 -12.09
CA VAL A 158 0.69 -21.46 -11.62
C VAL A 158 1.87 -20.85 -10.85
N LEU A 159 2.56 -19.92 -11.48
CA LEU A 159 3.69 -19.22 -10.87
C LEU A 159 3.19 -18.10 -9.92
N PRO A 160 3.88 -17.82 -8.79
CA PRO A 160 3.58 -16.70 -7.90
C PRO A 160 3.39 -15.35 -8.62
N SER A 161 4.19 -15.08 -9.65
CA SER A 161 4.10 -13.85 -10.45
C SER A 161 2.74 -13.63 -11.11
N MET A 162 1.99 -14.71 -11.37
CA MET A 162 0.67 -14.66 -12.00
C MET A 162 -0.44 -14.17 -11.06
N TYR A 163 -0.28 -14.34 -9.74
CA TYR A 163 -1.35 -14.03 -8.79
C TYR A 163 -0.95 -13.02 -7.69
N CYS A 164 0.29 -13.01 -7.20
CA CYS A 164 0.66 -12.20 -6.03
C CYS A 164 1.54 -10.98 -6.34
N SER A 165 2.09 -10.83 -7.56
CA SER A 165 2.91 -9.67 -7.93
C SER A 165 2.19 -8.34 -7.68
N GLN A 166 0.93 -8.24 -8.09
CA GLN A 166 0.10 -7.05 -7.87
C GLN A 166 -0.18 -6.77 -6.38
N TRP A 167 -0.29 -7.81 -5.56
CA TRP A 167 -0.54 -7.65 -4.12
C TRP A 167 0.61 -6.89 -3.46
N PHE A 168 1.84 -7.26 -3.77
CA PHE A 168 3.05 -6.62 -3.26
C PHE A 168 3.26 -5.22 -3.84
N ILE A 169 3.02 -5.03 -5.14
CA ILE A 169 3.23 -3.74 -5.80
C ILE A 169 2.20 -2.69 -5.36
N THR A 170 0.96 -3.11 -5.10
CA THR A 170 -0.16 -2.18 -4.91
C THR A 170 -0.74 -2.22 -3.50
N VAL A 171 -0.21 -3.08 -2.63
CA VAL A 171 -0.74 -3.32 -1.28
C VAL A 171 -2.26 -3.56 -1.35
N PHE A 172 -2.67 -4.46 -2.25
CA PHE A 172 -4.05 -4.85 -2.55
C PHE A 172 -5.01 -3.77 -3.10
N ALA A 173 -4.51 -2.60 -3.51
CA ALA A 173 -5.37 -1.49 -3.94
C ALA A 173 -6.37 -1.85 -5.07
N TYR A 174 -6.04 -2.84 -5.91
CA TYR A 174 -6.88 -3.29 -7.01
C TYR A 174 -7.65 -4.60 -6.73
N ASN A 175 -7.33 -5.28 -5.62
CA ASN A 175 -7.80 -6.65 -5.38
C ASN A 175 -8.87 -6.72 -4.28
N LEU A 176 -9.02 -5.67 -3.46
CA LEU A 176 -9.96 -5.63 -2.35
C LEU A 176 -10.96 -4.47 -2.46
N PRO A 177 -12.21 -4.64 -1.97
CA PRO A 177 -13.12 -3.51 -1.78
C PRO A 177 -12.51 -2.44 -0.86
N LEU A 178 -12.86 -1.17 -1.09
CA LEU A 178 -12.27 -0.03 -0.38
C LEU A 178 -12.27 -0.20 1.15
N ASP A 179 -13.38 -0.63 1.74
CA ASP A 179 -13.47 -0.79 3.20
C ASP A 179 -12.43 -1.79 3.75
N HIS A 180 -12.20 -2.90 3.04
CA HIS A 180 -11.19 -3.90 3.39
C HIS A 180 -9.78 -3.37 3.14
N LEU A 181 -9.56 -2.67 2.03
CA LEU A 181 -8.30 -2.02 1.71
C LEU A 181 -7.86 -1.04 2.81
N LEU A 182 -8.78 -0.21 3.31
CA LEU A 182 -8.50 0.75 4.38
C LEU A 182 -8.10 0.03 5.68
N ARG A 183 -8.70 -1.13 6.00
CA ARG A 183 -8.26 -1.97 7.13
C ARG A 183 -6.85 -2.52 6.91
N CYS A 184 -6.52 -2.95 5.68
CA CYS A 184 -5.18 -3.43 5.35
C CYS A 184 -4.14 -2.34 5.55
N TRP A 185 -4.43 -1.13 5.05
CA TRP A 185 -3.52 0.02 5.15
C TRP A 185 -3.33 0.51 6.58
N ASP A 186 -4.36 0.45 7.44
CA ASP A 186 -4.21 0.76 8.86
C ASP A 186 -3.06 -0.06 9.48
N ILE A 187 -3.01 -1.37 9.22
CA ILE A 187 -2.02 -2.28 9.79
C ILE A 187 -0.70 -2.19 9.03
N PHE A 188 -0.73 -2.12 7.71
CA PHE A 188 0.44 -2.02 6.85
C PHE A 188 1.32 -0.81 7.19
N LEU A 189 0.72 0.35 7.46
CA LEU A 189 1.48 1.55 7.83
C LEU A 189 2.17 1.46 9.20
N LEU A 190 1.77 0.50 10.05
CA LEU A 190 2.40 0.24 11.34
C LEU A 190 3.38 -0.94 11.30
N GLU A 191 3.01 -2.04 10.65
CA GLU A 191 3.73 -3.33 10.70
C GLU A 191 4.49 -3.65 9.41
N GLY A 192 4.32 -2.86 8.35
CA GLY A 192 5.06 -2.98 7.09
C GLY A 192 4.66 -4.20 6.24
N MET A 193 5.60 -4.66 5.41
CA MET A 193 5.34 -5.65 4.35
C MET A 193 4.88 -7.01 4.85
N ALA A 194 5.20 -7.39 6.08
CA ALA A 194 4.71 -8.65 6.67
C ALA A 194 3.18 -8.77 6.59
N VAL A 195 2.47 -7.65 6.67
CA VAL A 195 1.00 -7.59 6.54
C VAL A 195 0.52 -8.10 5.18
N VAL A 196 1.26 -7.79 4.10
CA VAL A 196 0.91 -8.24 2.74
C VAL A 196 1.01 -9.76 2.62
N PHE A 197 2.05 -10.34 3.22
CA PHE A 197 2.22 -11.79 3.30
C PHE A 197 1.08 -12.45 4.07
N CYS A 198 0.78 -11.95 5.28
CA CYS A 198 -0.27 -12.52 6.12
C CYS A 198 -1.64 -12.47 5.43
N ILE A 199 -2.00 -11.33 4.83
CA ILE A 199 -3.29 -11.20 4.14
C ILE A 199 -3.33 -12.10 2.90
N GLY A 200 -2.27 -12.12 2.09
CA GLY A 200 -2.19 -12.98 0.90
C GLY A 200 -2.36 -14.46 1.25
N LEU A 201 -1.66 -14.92 2.29
CA LEU A 201 -1.77 -16.30 2.77
C LEU A 201 -3.18 -16.63 3.29
N VAL A 202 -3.79 -15.73 4.07
CA VAL A 202 -5.17 -15.92 4.56
C VAL A 202 -6.16 -15.98 3.40
N LEU A 203 -6.02 -15.14 2.37
CA LEU A 203 -6.86 -15.17 1.18
C LEU A 203 -6.73 -16.51 0.44
N LEU A 204 -5.50 -17.01 0.26
CA LEU A 204 -5.25 -18.31 -0.38
C LEU A 204 -5.86 -19.46 0.43
N LYS A 205 -5.65 -19.49 1.75
CA LYS A 205 -6.23 -20.52 2.64
C LYS A 205 -7.75 -20.47 2.65
N THR A 206 -8.34 -19.27 2.59
CA THR A 206 -9.80 -19.10 2.53
C THR A 206 -10.37 -19.59 1.20
N ALA A 207 -9.61 -19.46 0.11
CA ALA A 207 -10.00 -19.89 -1.23
C ALA A 207 -9.59 -21.35 -1.55
N GLU A 208 -8.89 -22.05 -0.66
CA GLU A 208 -8.25 -23.34 -0.91
C GLU A 208 -9.19 -24.37 -1.54
N GLU A 209 -10.33 -24.63 -0.90
CA GLU A 209 -11.32 -25.61 -1.39
C GLU A 209 -11.87 -25.25 -2.78
N ALA A 210 -12.00 -23.96 -3.10
CA ALA A 210 -12.45 -23.51 -4.41
C ALA A 210 -11.37 -23.63 -5.49
N LEU A 211 -10.09 -23.51 -5.10
CA LEU A 211 -8.94 -23.56 -6.00
C LEU A 211 -8.52 -25.01 -6.31
N LEU A 212 -8.59 -25.92 -5.35
CA LEU A 212 -8.24 -27.33 -5.53
C LEU A 212 -9.10 -28.04 -6.60
N GLY A 213 -10.32 -27.53 -6.86
CA GLY A 213 -11.21 -28.06 -7.89
C GLY A 213 -10.98 -27.48 -9.30
N LYS A 214 -10.00 -26.59 -9.49
CA LYS A 214 -9.79 -25.86 -10.76
C LYS A 214 -8.49 -26.27 -11.43
N GLN A 215 -8.50 -26.29 -12.76
CA GLN A 215 -7.29 -26.41 -13.58
C GLN A 215 -6.82 -25.03 -14.04
N PHE A 216 -5.58 -24.92 -14.50
CA PHE A 216 -5.12 -23.72 -15.20
C PHE A 216 -5.87 -23.60 -16.53
N GLU A 217 -6.66 -22.53 -16.68
CA GLU A 217 -7.43 -22.21 -17.88
C GLU A 217 -6.61 -21.37 -18.88
#